data_AF-A0A7C3G452-F1
#
_entry.id   AF-A0A7C3G452-F1
#
_cell.length_a   1.000
_cell.length_b   1.000
_cell.length_c   1.000
_cell.angle_alpha   90.00
_cell.angle_beta   90.00
_cell.angle_gamma   90.00
#
_symmetry.space_group_name_H-M   'P 1'
#
loop_
_entity.id
_entity.type
_entity.pdbx_description
1 polymer ?
#
loop_
_entity_poly.entity_id
_entity_poly.type
_entity_poly.pdbx_seq_one_letter_code
_entity_poly.pdbx_strand_id
1 'polypeptide(L)'
;MLWCMQTDLLAREDAAALLQTAGKVIMDSGGAEPREVFARMESLRAAGLLVADLAWTRLTRWRELLAHTFAACSGDEPQPVDKVTVSHSGASPGTEVFYLAGWLRSAFDPQPACVFAPAGDSELPPGRPAAVALEGPGLSLALAALGGGGVEVRANESVSWTRIEPRDETSLLEEELGTLGPDPAFEKAFEEAAELARAAL
;
A
#
# COMPACT_ATOMS: atom_id res chain seq x y z
N MET A 1 14.80 -17.63 4.98
CA MET A 1 13.90 -16.45 5.04
C MET A 1 14.41 -15.56 6.17
N LEU A 2 14.49 -14.26 5.91
CA LEU A 2 15.01 -13.26 6.85
C LEU A 2 13.95 -12.18 7.02
N TRP A 3 13.56 -11.91 8.26
CA TRP A 3 12.72 -10.76 8.59
C TRP A 3 13.60 -9.67 9.20
N CYS A 4 13.44 -8.43 8.73
CA CYS A 4 14.26 -7.29 9.13
C CYS A 4 13.38 -6.13 9.58
N MET A 5 13.36 -5.87 10.89
CA MET A 5 12.60 -4.76 11.49
C MET A 5 13.20 -3.39 11.20
N GLN A 6 14.51 -3.32 10.97
CA GLN A 6 15.21 -2.08 10.66
C GLN A 6 15.82 -2.21 9.28
N THR A 7 15.20 -1.58 8.29
CA THR A 7 15.62 -1.61 6.88
C THR A 7 17.08 -1.17 6.67
N ASP A 8 17.63 -0.36 7.57
CA ASP A 8 19.05 0.05 7.58
C ASP A 8 20.02 -1.11 7.82
N LEU A 9 19.62 -2.16 8.54
CA LEU A 9 20.48 -3.34 8.77
C LEU A 9 20.78 -4.09 7.47
N LEU A 10 19.90 -3.97 6.47
CA LEU A 10 20.13 -4.52 5.14
C LEU A 10 21.24 -3.76 4.40
N ALA A 11 21.68 -2.58 4.89
CA ALA A 11 22.69 -1.72 4.23
C ALA A 11 24.11 -2.16 4.52
N ARG A 12 24.27 -2.94 5.58
CA ARG A 12 25.59 -3.26 6.09
C ARG A 12 26.24 -4.31 5.20
N GLU A 13 27.53 -4.12 4.93
CA GLU A 13 28.31 -5.05 4.12
C GLU A 13 28.32 -6.47 4.71
N ASP A 14 28.22 -6.60 6.04
CA ASP A 14 28.18 -7.89 6.74
C ASP A 14 26.82 -8.61 6.65
N ALA A 15 25.75 -7.92 6.28
CA ALA A 15 24.44 -8.53 6.06
C ALA A 15 24.36 -9.28 4.71
N ALA A 16 25.24 -8.98 3.76
CA ALA A 16 25.18 -9.52 2.41
C ALA A 16 25.23 -11.06 2.37
N ALA A 17 26.10 -11.67 3.18
CA ALA A 17 26.22 -13.13 3.24
C ALA A 17 24.94 -13.78 3.78
N LEU A 18 24.30 -13.18 4.80
CA LEU A 18 23.04 -13.65 5.34
C LEU A 18 21.89 -13.48 4.33
N LEU A 19 21.85 -12.35 3.63
CA LEU A 19 20.85 -12.08 2.62
C LEU A 19 20.89 -13.08 1.47
N GLN A 20 22.09 -13.45 0.99
CA GLN A 20 22.22 -14.45 -0.07
C GLN A 20 21.78 -15.86 0.36
N THR A 21 21.79 -16.17 1.66
CA THR A 21 21.21 -17.43 2.16
C THR A 21 19.69 -17.37 2.36
N ALA A 22 19.12 -16.16 2.39
CA ALA A 22 17.69 -15.97 2.60
C ALA A 22 16.92 -16.05 1.26
N GLY A 23 16.13 -17.11 1.07
CA GLY A 23 15.25 -17.21 -0.11
C GLY A 23 14.10 -16.18 -0.19
N LYS A 24 13.83 -15.44 0.90
CA LYS A 24 12.85 -14.34 0.99
C LYS A 24 13.30 -13.37 2.08
N VAL A 25 13.23 -12.07 1.80
CA VAL A 25 13.48 -10.97 2.74
C VAL A 25 12.16 -10.26 3.02
N ILE A 26 11.74 -10.20 4.29
CA ILE A 26 10.56 -9.47 4.73
C ILE A 26 11.03 -8.20 5.42
N MET A 27 10.63 -7.04 4.88
CA MET A 27 10.91 -5.72 5.43
C MET A 27 9.68 -5.21 6.18
N ASP A 28 9.89 -4.33 7.17
CA ASP A 28 8.83 -3.46 7.65
C ASP A 28 9.21 -2.02 7.32
N SER A 29 8.67 -1.49 6.22
CA SER A 29 8.96 -0.12 5.79
C SER A 29 8.05 0.94 6.43
N GLY A 30 7.21 0.55 7.39
CA GLY A 30 6.30 1.46 8.06
C GLY A 30 7.04 2.59 8.78
N GLY A 31 6.82 3.83 8.35
CA GLY A 31 7.44 5.02 8.95
C GLY A 31 8.86 5.35 8.46
N ALA A 32 9.41 4.57 7.53
CA ALA A 32 10.67 4.90 6.85
C ALA A 32 10.45 5.88 5.68
N GLU A 33 11.53 6.50 5.17
CA GLU A 33 11.47 7.39 4.01
C GLU A 33 11.16 6.58 2.73
N PRO A 34 10.07 6.87 2.00
CA PRO A 34 9.63 6.00 0.90
C PRO A 34 10.62 5.86 -0.25
N ARG A 35 11.34 6.91 -0.68
CA ARG A 35 12.27 6.80 -1.82
C ARG A 35 13.45 5.89 -1.48
N GLU A 36 13.99 6.01 -0.28
CA GLU A 36 15.05 5.16 0.24
C GLU A 36 14.60 3.70 0.36
N VAL A 37 13.37 3.47 0.85
CA VAL A 37 12.76 2.13 0.90
C VAL A 37 12.64 1.52 -0.49
N PHE A 38 12.02 2.23 -1.44
CA PHE A 38 11.82 1.68 -2.79
C PHE A 38 13.15 1.46 -3.51
N ALA A 39 14.11 2.39 -3.43
CA ALA A 39 15.45 2.22 -4.01
C ALA A 39 16.22 1.03 -3.39
N ARG A 40 16.06 0.82 -2.08
CA ARG A 40 16.61 -0.35 -1.40
C ARG A 40 16.00 -1.64 -1.93
N MET A 41 14.68 -1.69 -2.03
CA MET A 41 13.97 -2.88 -2.50
C MET A 41 14.31 -3.18 -3.96
N GLU A 42 14.42 -2.18 -4.82
CA GLU A 42 14.92 -2.32 -6.20
C GLU A 42 16.32 -2.97 -6.22
N SER A 43 17.22 -2.52 -5.33
CA SER A 43 18.57 -3.08 -5.22
C SER A 43 18.58 -4.54 -4.77
N LEU A 44 17.75 -4.90 -3.79
CA LEU A 44 17.62 -6.29 -3.31
C LEU A 44 17.02 -7.21 -4.39
N ARG A 45 16.01 -6.73 -5.10
CA ARG A 45 15.37 -7.45 -6.22
C ARG A 45 16.33 -7.63 -7.40
N ALA A 46 17.13 -6.61 -7.74
CA ALA A 46 18.17 -6.70 -8.76
C ALA A 46 19.27 -7.73 -8.40
N ALA A 47 19.49 -7.98 -7.10
CA ALA A 47 20.35 -9.04 -6.61
C ALA A 47 19.69 -10.45 -6.62
N GLY A 48 18.47 -10.58 -7.14
CA GLY A 48 17.75 -11.85 -7.27
C GLY A 48 17.02 -12.30 -6.00
N LEU A 49 16.88 -11.43 -5.00
CA LEU A 49 16.17 -11.74 -3.77
C LEU A 49 14.66 -11.52 -3.94
N LEU A 50 13.87 -12.46 -3.41
CA LEU A 50 12.44 -12.24 -3.20
C LEU A 50 12.25 -11.30 -2.01
N VAL A 51 11.58 -10.17 -2.22
CA VAL A 51 11.35 -9.15 -1.19
C VAL A 51 9.86 -9.04 -0.93
N ALA A 52 9.46 -8.97 0.33
CA ALA A 52 8.12 -8.64 0.77
C ALA A 52 8.18 -7.52 1.83
N ASP A 53 7.05 -6.86 2.06
CA ASP A 53 6.99 -5.70 2.92
C ASP A 53 5.71 -5.70 3.77
N LEU A 54 5.85 -5.59 5.08
CA LEU A 54 4.70 -5.54 6.00
C LEU A 54 3.84 -4.29 5.79
N ALA A 55 4.40 -3.21 5.22
CA ALA A 55 3.59 -2.06 4.78
C ALA A 55 2.54 -2.48 3.73
N TRP A 56 2.88 -3.37 2.80
CA TRP A 56 1.93 -3.92 1.83
C TRP A 56 0.89 -4.82 2.49
N THR A 57 1.32 -5.69 3.41
CA THR A 57 0.44 -6.62 4.13
C THR A 57 -0.60 -5.87 4.98
N ARG A 58 -0.23 -4.73 5.57
CA ARG A 58 -1.17 -3.88 6.33
C ARG A 58 -2.32 -3.36 5.47
N LEU A 59 -2.13 -3.26 4.15
CA LEU A 59 -3.14 -2.78 3.22
C LEU A 59 -4.11 -3.88 2.76
N THR A 60 -3.93 -5.16 3.12
CA THR A 60 -4.80 -6.25 2.65
C THR A 60 -6.28 -5.94 2.87
N ARG A 61 -6.66 -5.47 4.07
CA ARG A 61 -8.06 -5.12 4.37
C ARG A 61 -8.56 -3.88 3.63
N TRP A 62 -7.70 -2.89 3.37
CA TRP A 62 -8.05 -1.75 2.52
C TRP A 62 -8.31 -2.19 1.08
N ARG A 63 -7.42 -3.04 0.53
CA ARG A 63 -7.53 -3.57 -0.83
C ARG A 63 -8.79 -4.40 -1.02
N GLU A 64 -9.09 -5.29 -0.08
CA GLU A 64 -10.32 -6.10 -0.09
C GLU A 64 -11.58 -5.22 -0.05
N LEU A 65 -11.64 -4.24 0.86
CA LEU A 65 -12.79 -3.36 0.99
C LEU A 65 -12.99 -2.50 -0.26
N LEU A 66 -11.91 -1.97 -0.85
CA LEU A 66 -11.94 -1.21 -2.11
C LEU A 66 -12.45 -2.08 -3.26
N ALA A 67 -11.85 -3.26 -3.45
CA ALA A 67 -12.23 -4.16 -4.52
C ALA A 67 -13.70 -4.59 -4.39
N HIS A 68 -14.15 -4.91 -3.18
CA HIS A 68 -15.53 -5.28 -2.91
C HIS A 68 -16.50 -4.12 -3.18
N THR A 69 -16.20 -2.92 -2.66
CA THR A 69 -17.05 -1.75 -2.84
C THR A 69 -17.11 -1.32 -4.30
N PHE A 70 -15.97 -1.34 -5.00
CA PHE A 70 -15.88 -1.03 -6.42
C PHE A 70 -16.72 -2.02 -7.24
N ALA A 71 -16.58 -3.33 -7.00
CA ALA A 71 -17.39 -4.35 -7.68
C ALA A 71 -18.89 -4.17 -7.41
N ALA A 72 -19.27 -3.78 -6.19
CA ALA A 72 -20.66 -3.56 -5.83
C ALA A 72 -21.28 -2.31 -6.50
N CYS A 73 -20.48 -1.26 -6.75
CA CYS A 73 -20.98 -0.01 -7.32
C CYS A 73 -20.77 0.14 -8.84
N SER A 74 -19.95 -0.70 -9.46
CA SER A 74 -19.54 -0.52 -10.87
C SER A 74 -20.50 -1.10 -11.91
N GLY A 75 -21.53 -1.84 -11.49
CA GLY A 75 -22.41 -2.55 -12.42
C GLY A 75 -21.67 -3.64 -13.21
N ASP A 76 -22.23 -4.06 -14.35
CA ASP A 76 -21.69 -5.16 -15.16
C ASP A 76 -20.56 -4.72 -16.11
N GLU A 77 -20.41 -3.41 -16.35
CA GLU A 77 -19.39 -2.85 -17.25
C GLU A 77 -18.20 -2.26 -16.45
N PRO A 78 -16.96 -2.38 -16.94
CA PRO A 78 -15.81 -1.73 -16.32
C PRO A 78 -16.02 -0.22 -16.24
N GLN A 79 -16.03 0.34 -15.03
CA GLN A 79 -16.09 1.78 -14.83
C GLN A 79 -14.69 2.40 -15.00
N PRO A 80 -14.53 3.41 -15.87
CA PRO A 80 -13.27 4.15 -15.96
C PRO A 80 -13.00 4.88 -14.65
N VAL A 81 -11.74 4.88 -14.23
CA VAL A 81 -11.23 5.68 -13.12
C VAL A 81 -10.25 6.69 -13.69
N ASP A 82 -10.59 7.97 -13.59
CA ASP A 82 -9.75 9.05 -14.11
C ASP A 82 -8.72 9.49 -13.07
N LYS A 83 -9.10 9.41 -11.78
CA LYS A 83 -8.30 9.96 -10.68
C LYS A 83 -8.42 9.12 -9.41
N VAL A 84 -7.27 8.92 -8.77
CA VAL A 84 -7.12 8.33 -7.45
C VAL A 84 -6.52 9.38 -6.52
N THR A 85 -7.22 9.72 -5.45
CA THR A 85 -6.68 10.58 -4.38
C THR A 85 -6.41 9.72 -3.15
N VAL A 86 -5.17 9.62 -2.69
CA VAL A 86 -4.84 8.99 -1.41
C VAL A 86 -4.50 10.07 -0.40
N SER A 87 -5.36 10.23 0.60
CA SER A 87 -5.12 11.16 1.70
C SER A 87 -4.30 10.46 2.79
N HIS A 88 -3.30 11.14 3.32
CA HIS A 88 -2.39 10.59 4.31
C HIS A 88 -2.37 11.40 5.61
N SER A 89 -2.09 10.74 6.73
CA SER A 89 -1.80 11.42 7.99
C SER A 89 -0.42 12.09 7.96
N GLY A 90 -0.24 13.15 8.75
CA GLY A 90 1.03 13.88 8.85
C GLY A 90 1.39 14.72 7.62
N ALA A 91 2.61 15.23 7.60
CA ALA A 91 3.07 16.19 6.59
C ALA A 91 3.42 15.56 5.24
N SER A 92 3.80 14.29 5.21
CA SER A 92 4.28 13.58 4.00
C SER A 92 3.69 12.19 3.90
N PRO A 93 3.44 11.66 2.69
CA PRO A 93 2.98 10.29 2.48
C PRO A 93 4.07 9.27 2.86
N GLY A 94 3.67 8.17 3.51
CA GLY A 94 4.55 7.03 3.80
C GLY A 94 4.44 5.92 2.75
N THR A 95 5.20 4.83 2.94
CA THR A 95 5.27 3.72 1.97
C THR A 95 3.91 3.08 1.70
N GLU A 96 3.06 2.92 2.72
CA GLU A 96 1.69 2.38 2.55
C GLU A 96 0.82 3.22 1.61
N VAL A 97 1.01 4.54 1.62
CA VAL A 97 0.27 5.47 0.76
C VAL A 97 0.66 5.25 -0.71
N PHE A 98 1.95 5.10 -0.98
CA PHE A 98 2.45 4.81 -2.32
C PHE A 98 2.05 3.41 -2.79
N TYR A 99 2.11 2.39 -1.93
CA TYR A 99 1.62 1.06 -2.29
C TYR A 99 0.13 1.05 -2.64
N LEU A 100 -0.70 1.75 -1.85
CA LEU A 100 -2.13 1.82 -2.14
C LEU A 100 -2.41 2.52 -3.47
N ALA A 101 -1.74 3.64 -3.72
CA ALA A 101 -1.84 4.36 -4.99
C ALA A 101 -1.31 3.53 -6.17
N GLY A 102 -0.15 2.88 -6.03
CA GLY A 102 0.45 2.05 -7.06
C GLY A 102 -0.39 0.83 -7.41
N TRP A 103 -0.98 0.17 -6.40
CA TRP A 103 -1.94 -0.92 -6.63
C TRP A 103 -3.15 -0.45 -7.44
N LEU A 104 -3.78 0.66 -7.03
CA LEU A 104 -4.92 1.23 -7.75
C LEU A 104 -4.54 1.67 -9.16
N ARG A 105 -3.40 2.36 -9.34
CA ARG A 105 -2.90 2.78 -10.65
C ARG A 105 -2.68 1.60 -11.59
N SER A 106 -2.13 0.51 -11.08
CA SER A 106 -1.87 -0.72 -11.85
C SER A 106 -3.14 -1.52 -12.21
N ALA A 107 -4.27 -1.24 -11.54
CA ALA A 107 -5.51 -1.98 -11.70
C ALA A 107 -6.38 -1.48 -12.88
N PHE A 108 -6.06 -0.32 -13.46
CA PHE A 108 -6.85 0.32 -14.51
C PHE A 108 -6.02 0.59 -15.76
N ASP A 109 -6.69 0.51 -16.91
CA ASP A 109 -6.16 0.90 -18.22
C ASP A 109 -7.24 1.74 -18.95
N PRO A 110 -7.01 3.03 -19.22
CA PRO A 110 -5.79 3.80 -18.92
C PRO A 110 -5.54 3.99 -17.42
N GLN A 111 -4.27 4.21 -17.06
CA GLN A 111 -3.86 4.46 -15.67
C GLN A 111 -4.45 5.80 -15.15
N PRO A 112 -5.06 5.84 -13.95
CA PRO A 112 -5.60 7.07 -13.37
C PRO A 112 -4.48 8.00 -12.92
N ALA A 113 -4.79 9.30 -12.88
CA ALA A 113 -3.94 10.28 -12.22
C ALA A 113 -3.95 10.04 -10.69
N CYS A 114 -2.78 9.90 -10.08
CA CYS A 114 -2.66 9.77 -8.62
C CYS A 114 -2.34 11.11 -7.97
N VAL A 115 -3.08 11.46 -6.93
CA VAL A 115 -2.90 12.67 -6.12
C VAL A 115 -2.75 12.29 -4.65
N PHE A 116 -1.82 12.96 -3.96
CA PHE A 116 -1.57 12.79 -2.54
C PHE A 116 -1.94 14.06 -1.79
N ALA A 117 -2.68 13.93 -0.69
CA ALA A 117 -3.13 15.08 0.10
C ALA A 117 -3.04 14.79 1.62
N PRO A 118 -2.73 15.78 2.45
CA PRO A 118 -2.82 15.61 3.89
C PRO A 118 -4.29 15.50 4.33
N ALA A 119 -4.60 14.57 5.23
CA ALA A 119 -5.94 14.35 5.77
C ALA A 119 -6.30 15.27 6.96
N GLY A 120 -5.49 16.28 7.26
CA GLY A 120 -5.65 17.16 8.42
C GLY A 120 -5.37 16.43 9.74
N ASP A 121 -6.22 16.67 10.75
CA ASP A 121 -6.10 16.15 12.12
C ASP A 121 -6.47 14.66 12.21
N SER A 122 -5.66 13.80 11.58
CA SER A 122 -5.78 12.35 11.70
C SER A 122 -5.07 11.84 12.96
N GLU A 123 -5.72 10.96 13.72
CA GLU A 123 -5.13 10.25 14.87
C GLU A 123 -4.22 9.08 14.45
N LEU A 124 -4.13 8.78 13.15
CA LEU A 124 -3.26 7.72 12.65
C LEU A 124 -1.78 8.11 12.79
N PRO A 125 -0.87 7.13 12.95
CA PRO A 125 0.57 7.39 12.85
C PRO A 125 0.89 8.18 11.56
N PRO A 126 1.87 9.10 11.55
CA PRO A 126 2.22 9.87 10.36
C PRO A 126 2.53 9.00 9.13
N GLY A 127 2.19 9.48 7.94
CA GLY A 127 2.45 8.82 6.67
C GLY A 127 1.52 7.64 6.35
N ARG A 128 0.47 7.40 7.15
CA ARG A 128 -0.49 6.31 6.93
C ARG A 128 -1.63 6.76 6.00
N PRO A 129 -2.21 5.85 5.20
CA PRO A 129 -3.45 6.13 4.47
C PRO A 129 -4.57 6.45 5.46
N ALA A 130 -5.12 7.65 5.34
CA ALA A 130 -6.25 8.13 6.12
C ALA A 130 -7.54 8.12 5.31
N ALA A 131 -7.47 8.34 4.00
CA ALA A 131 -8.58 8.14 3.09
C ALA A 131 -8.09 7.79 1.68
N VAL A 132 -8.96 7.21 0.88
CA VAL A 132 -8.75 7.04 -0.57
C VAL A 132 -10.05 7.34 -1.30
N ALA A 133 -9.95 8.01 -2.43
CA ALA A 133 -11.07 8.32 -3.31
C ALA A 133 -10.73 7.95 -4.75
N LEU A 134 -11.69 7.32 -5.43
CA LEU A 134 -11.67 7.00 -6.86
C LEU A 134 -12.77 7.83 -7.52
N GLU A 135 -12.39 8.59 -8.55
CA GLU A 135 -13.28 9.47 -9.30
C GLU A 135 -13.22 9.10 -10.80
N GLY A 136 -14.38 9.05 -11.44
CA GLY A 136 -14.51 8.84 -12.88
C GLY A 136 -15.94 9.09 -13.38
N PRO A 137 -16.19 9.01 -14.69
CA PRO A 137 -17.52 9.16 -15.26
C PRO A 137 -18.53 8.19 -14.62
N GLY A 138 -19.47 8.72 -13.84
CA GLY A 138 -20.49 7.90 -13.15
C GLY A 138 -19.97 7.13 -11.93
N LEU A 139 -18.72 7.35 -11.51
CA LEU A 139 -18.09 6.71 -10.36
C LEU A 139 -17.62 7.75 -9.34
N SER A 140 -18.11 7.61 -8.11
CA SER A 140 -17.56 8.29 -6.95
C SER A 140 -17.45 7.30 -5.79
N LEU A 141 -16.25 6.83 -5.49
CA LEU A 141 -16.00 5.90 -4.38
C LEU A 141 -14.99 6.52 -3.43
N ALA A 142 -15.26 6.49 -2.11
CA ALA A 142 -14.31 6.90 -1.11
C ALA A 142 -14.36 6.01 0.13
N LEU A 143 -13.19 5.72 0.69
CA LEU A 143 -13.03 5.13 2.01
C LEU A 143 -12.28 6.13 2.87
N ALA A 144 -12.77 6.37 4.09
CA ALA A 144 -12.10 7.23 5.07
C ALA A 144 -11.98 6.51 6.41
N ALA A 145 -10.76 6.45 6.94
CA ALA A 145 -10.51 5.95 8.28
C ALA A 145 -11.15 6.89 9.31
N LEU A 146 -11.80 6.27 10.29
CA LEU A 146 -12.36 6.90 11.47
C LEU A 146 -11.54 6.46 12.70
N GLY A 147 -11.67 7.21 13.79
CA GLY A 147 -11.06 6.83 15.07
C GLY A 147 -11.46 5.40 15.50
N GLY A 148 -10.53 4.71 16.17
CA GLY A 148 -10.79 3.38 16.73
C GLY A 148 -10.98 2.25 15.71
N GLY A 149 -10.50 2.39 14.47
CA GLY A 149 -10.53 1.35 13.43
C GLY A 149 -11.82 1.32 12.59
N GLY A 150 -12.72 2.27 12.80
CA GLY A 150 -13.88 2.45 11.92
C GLY A 150 -13.45 2.92 10.53
N VAL A 151 -14.23 2.58 9.52
CA VAL A 151 -14.06 3.08 8.15
C VAL A 151 -15.42 3.49 7.63
N GLU A 152 -15.53 4.73 7.19
CA GLU A 152 -16.67 5.18 6.40
C GLU A 152 -16.44 4.81 4.94
N VAL A 153 -17.45 4.24 4.31
CA VAL A 153 -17.44 3.86 2.90
C VAL A 153 -18.54 4.65 2.20
N ARG A 154 -18.15 5.47 1.23
CA ARG A 154 -19.05 6.20 0.35
C ARG A 154 -18.93 5.63 -1.06
N ALA A 155 -20.04 5.24 -1.65
CA ALA A 155 -20.11 4.75 -3.02
C ALA A 155 -21.33 5.38 -3.70
N ASN A 156 -21.07 6.31 -4.61
CA ASN A 156 -22.06 7.19 -5.23
C ASN A 156 -22.92 7.87 -4.15
N GLU A 157 -24.22 7.61 -4.12
CA GLU A 157 -25.15 8.18 -3.14
C GLU A 157 -25.23 7.35 -1.83
N SER A 158 -24.58 6.18 -1.78
CA SER A 158 -24.62 5.29 -0.63
C SER A 158 -23.52 5.60 0.36
N VAL A 159 -23.86 5.58 1.65
CA VAL A 159 -22.92 5.67 2.77
C VAL A 159 -23.12 4.48 3.69
N SER A 160 -22.03 3.85 4.08
CA SER A 160 -22.01 2.75 5.04
C SER A 160 -20.79 2.84 5.94
N TRP A 161 -20.80 2.08 7.03
CA TRP A 161 -19.71 2.02 7.98
C TRP A 161 -19.29 0.57 8.19
N THR A 162 -17.99 0.35 8.20
CA THR A 162 -17.39 -0.93 8.53
C THR A 162 -16.22 -0.73 9.49
N ARG A 163 -15.54 -1.81 9.82
CA ARG A 163 -14.39 -1.80 10.72
C ARG A 163 -13.26 -2.60 10.09
N ILE A 164 -12.06 -2.01 10.10
CA ILE A 164 -10.83 -2.72 9.81
C ILE A 164 -10.13 -2.92 11.14
N GLU A 165 -10.03 -4.16 11.59
CA GLU A 165 -9.34 -4.45 12.84
C GLU A 165 -7.85 -4.11 12.71
N PRO A 166 -7.26 -3.42 13.72
CA PRO A 166 -5.81 -3.25 13.79
C PRO A 166 -5.12 -4.60 13.74
N ARG A 167 -4.03 -4.67 12.97
CA ARG A 167 -3.22 -5.87 12.85
C ARG A 167 -1.90 -5.67 13.58
N ASP A 168 -1.61 -6.59 14.47
CA ASP A 168 -0.30 -6.66 15.11
C ASP A 168 0.73 -7.28 14.16
N GLU A 169 1.99 -7.11 14.52
CA GLU A 169 3.13 -7.61 13.75
C GLU A 169 3.08 -9.13 13.53
N THR A 170 2.69 -9.89 14.55
CA THR A 170 2.54 -11.35 14.45
C THR A 170 1.56 -11.73 13.34
N SER A 171 0.38 -11.13 13.31
CA SER A 171 -0.64 -11.43 12.29
C SER A 171 -0.24 -10.99 10.88
N LEU A 172 0.61 -9.95 10.75
CA LEU A 172 1.16 -9.51 9.47
C LEU A 172 2.22 -10.49 8.98
N LEU A 173 3.10 -10.93 9.88
CA LEU A 173 4.11 -11.94 9.57
C LEU A 173 3.43 -13.25 9.16
N GLU A 174 2.47 -13.77 9.94
CA GLU A 174 1.75 -15.00 9.61
C GLU A 174 1.15 -14.98 8.19
N GLU A 175 0.59 -13.85 7.77
CA GLU A 175 0.07 -13.67 6.41
C GLU A 175 1.19 -13.70 5.36
N GLU A 176 2.27 -12.95 5.58
CA GLU A 176 3.41 -12.94 4.65
C GLU A 176 4.13 -14.28 4.55
N LEU A 177 4.14 -15.04 5.64
CA LEU A 177 4.70 -16.40 5.68
C LEU A 177 3.85 -17.40 4.90
N GLY A 178 2.55 -17.15 4.77
CA GLY A 178 1.66 -17.93 3.90
C GLY A 178 1.99 -17.79 2.41
N THR A 179 2.62 -16.70 2.01
CA THR A 179 3.00 -16.41 0.61
C THR A 179 4.45 -16.82 0.35
N LEU A 180 4.62 -18.07 -0.12
CA LEU A 180 5.93 -18.71 -0.31
C LEU A 180 6.67 -18.29 -1.60
N GLY A 181 6.01 -17.57 -2.52
CA GLY A 181 6.58 -17.16 -3.81
C GLY A 181 6.30 -15.68 -4.13
N PRO A 182 6.55 -15.26 -5.38
CA PRO A 182 6.20 -13.91 -5.84
C PRO A 182 4.70 -13.63 -5.69
N ASP A 183 4.34 -12.44 -5.23
CA ASP A 183 2.96 -11.94 -5.20
C ASP A 183 2.75 -11.02 -6.42
N PRO A 184 2.04 -11.45 -7.48
CA PRO A 184 1.87 -10.64 -8.69
C PRO A 184 1.19 -9.30 -8.45
N ALA A 185 0.34 -9.18 -7.42
CA ALA A 185 -0.30 -7.92 -7.08
C ALA A 185 0.70 -6.97 -6.42
N PHE A 186 1.56 -7.50 -5.54
CA PHE A 186 2.67 -6.75 -4.97
C PHE A 186 3.65 -6.28 -6.04
N GLU A 187 4.02 -7.16 -6.98
CA GLU A 187 5.00 -6.82 -8.02
C GLU A 187 4.55 -5.62 -8.86
N LYS A 188 3.29 -5.64 -9.33
CA LYS A 188 2.72 -4.52 -10.09
C LYS A 188 2.57 -3.26 -9.25
N ALA A 189 2.08 -3.40 -8.02
CA ALA A 189 1.92 -2.27 -7.12
C ALA A 189 3.27 -1.61 -6.78
N PHE A 190 4.32 -2.41 -6.62
CA PHE A 190 5.68 -1.95 -6.33
C PHE A 190 6.24 -1.08 -7.47
N GLU A 191 6.12 -1.52 -8.72
CA GLU A 191 6.62 -0.78 -9.88
C GLU A 191 5.99 0.62 -9.95
N GLU A 192 4.65 0.68 -9.84
CA GLU A 192 3.91 1.94 -9.85
C GLU A 192 4.19 2.79 -8.60
N ALA A 193 4.29 2.17 -7.42
CA ALA A 193 4.56 2.88 -6.17
C ALA A 193 5.95 3.52 -6.17
N ALA A 194 6.97 2.83 -6.67
CA ALA A 194 8.32 3.35 -6.78
C ALA A 194 8.40 4.53 -7.77
N GLU A 195 7.67 4.47 -8.89
CA GLU A 195 7.54 5.61 -9.80
C GLU A 195 6.86 6.81 -9.14
N LEU A 196 5.73 6.59 -8.48
CA LEU A 196 4.98 7.65 -7.79
C LEU A 196 5.81 8.30 -6.67
N ALA A 197 6.55 7.52 -5.88
CA ALA A 197 7.42 8.04 -4.81
C ALA A 197 8.58 8.89 -5.35
N ARG A 198 9.12 8.55 -6.52
CA ARG A 198 10.14 9.37 -7.22
C ARG A 198 9.56 10.68 -7.75
N ALA A 199 8.31 10.68 -8.19
CA ALA A 199 7.67 11.87 -8.76
C ALA A 199 7.12 12.85 -7.70
N ALA A 200 6.70 12.35 -6.52
CA ALA A 200 5.99 13.12 -5.52
C ALA A 200 6.87 13.88 -4.50
N LEU A 201 8.17 13.61 -4.45
CA LEU A 201 9.11 14.10 -3.44
C LEU A 201 10.37 14.71 -4.10
#